data_AF-A0AA88RYJ7-F1
#
_entry.id   AF-A0AA88RYJ7-F1
#
_cell.length_a   1.000
_cell.length_b   1.000
_cell.length_c   1.000
_cell.angle_alpha   90.00
_cell.angle_beta   90.00
_cell.angle_gamma   90.00
#
_symmetry.space_group_name_H-M   'P 1'
#
loop_
_entity.id
_entity.type
_entity.pdbx_description
1 polymer ?
#
loop_
_entity_poly.entity_id
_entity_poly.type
_entity_poly.pdbx_seq_one_letter_code
_entity_poly.pdbx_strand_id
1 'polypeptide(L)'
;MERGGQIVRKPKFLCLHGFRTSGEIFKKQLGKWPESVLEKIELVFVDAPFPAQGESDVEGILDPPYYEWFQFNKEFTEYTNFDECLAYIEDCMINYGPFDGLLGFSQGAILSAALPGLQKKGVALMNVPKIRFLIIIGGATLKEPSLAEKAYFPQIECPSIHFIGETDYFLKDYGTELLKAFVDPVVIHHPKGHIVPRIDEKSLPIMLSFLDKIQIMVNHSEKENVRLRSKQTAEYTNRIHFGREKQQSQRVRMGSEVPVQRKPRFLCLHGFRTSGEILRTQMGKWPQTVLDKIDLVFLDAPFPCLGKSEVEGIFDPPYYEWFQFNKEFTEYTNFDECLAYIEDCAVKHGPIDGLLGFSQGAILSAALPGLQAKVGFGSYEGETDFLKPYGIELLESFVDPLVIHHPKGHTIPRLDEKGSEDMLNFLEKIQKVVTMEEEEGICSVAAS
;
A
#
# COMPACT_ATOMS: atom_id res chain seq x y z
N MET A 1 -31.72 2.41 -19.14
CA MET A 1 -31.47 3.01 -17.82
C MET A 1 -31.10 1.88 -16.87
N GLU A 2 -29.85 1.42 -16.94
CA GLU A 2 -29.31 0.51 -15.92
C GLU A 2 -28.83 1.37 -14.74
N ARG A 3 -29.36 1.08 -13.56
CA ARG A 3 -28.98 1.74 -12.32
C ARG A 3 -27.55 1.31 -12.01
N GLY A 4 -26.58 2.19 -12.22
CA GLY A 4 -25.22 2.01 -11.71
C GLY A 4 -25.29 1.82 -10.20
N GLY A 5 -25.13 0.58 -9.74
CA GLY A 5 -25.04 0.27 -8.33
C GLY A 5 -23.83 0.99 -7.76
N GLN A 6 -24.06 1.96 -6.86
CA GLN A 6 -22.99 2.53 -6.06
C GLN A 6 -22.31 1.39 -5.30
N ILE A 7 -21.06 1.08 -5.63
CA ILE A 7 -20.24 0.16 -4.85
C ILE A 7 -20.02 0.83 -3.50
N VAL A 8 -20.66 0.30 -2.45
CA VAL A 8 -20.52 0.78 -1.08
C VAL A 8 -19.35 0.03 -0.45
N ARG A 9 -18.25 0.71 -0.11
CA ARG A 9 -17.11 0.08 0.57
C ARG A 9 -17.48 -0.30 1.99
N LYS A 10 -17.04 -1.48 2.42
CA LYS A 10 -17.14 -1.94 3.81
C LYS A 10 -15.93 -1.40 4.60
N PRO A 11 -16.13 -0.85 5.81
CA PRO A 11 -15.02 -0.51 6.69
C PRO A 11 -14.14 -1.75 6.94
N LYS A 12 -12.82 -1.58 6.80
CA LYS A 12 -11.82 -2.64 6.97
C LYS A 12 -11.09 -2.49 8.30
N PHE A 13 -11.05 -3.57 9.08
CA PHE A 13 -10.44 -3.62 10.40
C PHE A 13 -9.31 -4.64 10.47
N LEU A 14 -8.20 -4.23 11.11
CA LEU A 14 -7.18 -5.16 11.57
C LEU A 14 -7.61 -5.72 12.93
N CYS A 15 -7.66 -7.04 13.05
CA CYS A 15 -8.15 -7.75 14.23
C CYS A 15 -6.99 -8.22 15.11
N LEU A 16 -6.92 -7.71 16.34
CA LEU A 16 -5.90 -8.04 17.34
C LEU A 16 -6.49 -8.97 18.40
N HIS A 17 -6.00 -10.22 18.47
CA HIS A 17 -6.51 -11.25 19.38
C HIS A 17 -6.10 -11.02 20.85
N GLY A 18 -6.68 -11.80 21.77
CA GLY A 18 -6.39 -11.72 23.20
C GLY A 18 -5.06 -12.39 23.61
N PHE A 19 -4.65 -12.16 24.85
CA PHE A 19 -3.43 -12.74 25.41
C PHE A 19 -3.43 -14.27 25.29
N ARG A 20 -2.32 -14.85 24.79
CA ARG A 20 -2.13 -16.29 24.60
C ARG A 20 -3.23 -16.96 23.77
N THR A 21 -3.65 -16.30 22.69
CA THR A 21 -4.56 -16.88 21.68
C THR A 21 -3.97 -16.67 20.29
N SER A 22 -4.76 -16.76 19.22
CA SER A 22 -4.31 -16.54 17.85
C SER A 22 -5.39 -15.82 17.04
N GLY A 23 -5.00 -15.29 15.88
CA GLY A 23 -5.89 -14.70 14.91
C GLY A 23 -6.98 -15.67 14.45
N GLU A 24 -6.64 -16.94 14.21
CA GLU A 24 -7.61 -17.98 13.85
C GLU A 24 -8.59 -18.31 14.99
N ILE A 25 -8.13 -18.32 16.25
CA ILE A 25 -9.02 -18.44 17.41
C ILE A 25 -9.97 -17.24 17.49
N PHE A 26 -9.45 -16.03 17.31
CA PHE A 26 -10.26 -14.82 17.37
C PHE A 26 -11.29 -14.76 16.24
N LYS A 27 -10.93 -15.21 15.04
CA LYS A 27 -11.83 -15.39 13.90
C LYS A 27 -12.95 -16.37 14.22
N LYS A 28 -12.66 -17.53 14.82
CA LYS A 28 -13.68 -18.49 15.28
C LYS A 28 -14.60 -17.90 16.35
N GLN A 29 -14.07 -17.06 17.25
CA GLN A 29 -14.84 -16.39 18.28
C GLN A 29 -15.80 -15.34 17.68
N LEU A 30 -15.33 -14.48 16.77
CA LEU A 30 -16.15 -13.50 16.07
C LEU A 30 -17.12 -14.11 15.05
N GLY A 31 -16.82 -15.29 14.52
CA GLY A 31 -17.73 -16.04 13.63
C GLY A 31 -19.09 -16.38 14.25
N LYS A 32 -19.27 -16.15 15.56
CA LYS A 32 -20.56 -16.26 16.27
C LYS A 32 -21.43 -15.01 16.16
N TRP A 33 -20.93 -13.93 15.57
CA TRP A 33 -21.70 -12.71 15.32
C TRP A 33 -22.70 -12.91 14.17
N PRO A 34 -23.84 -12.19 14.19
CA PRO A 34 -24.83 -12.30 13.13
C PRO A 34 -24.25 -11.96 11.75
N GLU A 35 -24.68 -12.68 10.72
CA GLU A 35 -24.27 -12.44 9.33
C GLU A 35 -24.54 -11.00 8.89
N SER A 36 -25.65 -10.40 9.34
CA SER A 36 -25.99 -8.99 9.11
C SER A 36 -24.94 -7.99 9.63
N VAL A 37 -24.13 -8.38 10.61
CA VAL A 37 -22.97 -7.61 11.10
C VAL A 37 -21.73 -7.93 10.28
N LEU A 38 -21.43 -9.22 10.09
CA LEU A 38 -20.23 -9.69 9.38
C LEU A 38 -20.21 -9.24 7.91
N GLU A 39 -21.36 -9.18 7.24
CA GLU A 39 -21.48 -8.69 5.87
C GLU A 39 -21.24 -7.18 5.73
N LYS A 40 -21.24 -6.41 6.81
CA LYS A 40 -21.03 -4.95 6.78
C LYS A 40 -19.58 -4.53 7.06
N ILE A 41 -18.72 -5.46 7.47
CA ILE A 41 -17.33 -5.18 7.86
C ILE A 41 -16.37 -6.12 7.14
N GLU A 42 -15.18 -5.63 6.80
CA GLU A 42 -14.07 -6.47 6.35
C GLU A 42 -13.09 -6.65 7.52
N LEU A 43 -12.76 -7.91 7.84
CA LEU A 43 -11.94 -8.26 8.99
C LEU A 43 -10.68 -9.00 8.55
N VAL A 44 -9.51 -8.51 8.95
CA VAL A 44 -8.23 -9.17 8.72
C VAL A 44 -7.66 -9.62 10.06
N PHE A 45 -7.53 -10.93 10.24
CA PHE A 45 -7.00 -11.53 11.46
C PHE A 45 -5.53 -11.84 11.28
N VAL A 46 -4.72 -11.43 12.25
CA VAL A 46 -3.28 -11.66 12.28
C VAL A 46 -2.90 -12.31 13.60
N ASP A 47 -1.82 -13.09 13.58
CA ASP A 47 -1.21 -13.62 14.79
C ASP A 47 -0.23 -12.61 15.36
N ALA A 48 -0.16 -12.50 16.69
CA ALA A 48 0.82 -11.70 17.38
C ALA A 48 2.24 -12.28 17.18
N PRO A 49 3.30 -11.45 17.24
CA PRO A 49 4.64 -11.87 16.81
C PRO A 49 5.37 -12.78 17.81
N PHE A 50 4.93 -12.85 19.07
CA PHE A 50 5.62 -13.62 20.11
C PHE A 50 4.85 -14.88 20.47
N PRO A 51 5.46 -16.08 20.41
CA PRO A 51 4.86 -17.29 20.96
C PRO A 51 4.53 -17.14 22.45
N ALA A 52 3.43 -17.73 22.89
CA ALA A 52 3.02 -17.73 24.29
C ALA A 52 4.08 -18.40 25.18
N GLN A 53 4.44 -17.74 26.29
CA GLN A 53 5.47 -18.24 27.22
C GLN A 53 4.88 -19.05 28.39
N GLY A 54 3.56 -19.22 28.43
CA GLY A 54 2.90 -20.03 29.45
C GLY A 54 1.51 -20.47 29.01
N GLU A 55 0.75 -21.00 29.97
CA GLU A 55 -0.57 -21.59 29.73
C GLU A 55 -1.58 -20.59 29.16
N SER A 56 -2.45 -21.09 28.29
CA SER A 56 -3.55 -20.33 27.71
C SER A 56 -4.88 -20.73 28.36
N ASP A 57 -5.75 -19.77 28.63
CA ASP A 57 -7.10 -20.02 29.17
C ASP A 57 -7.99 -20.81 28.20
N VAL A 58 -7.60 -20.93 26.93
CA VAL A 58 -8.32 -21.72 25.92
C VAL A 58 -7.66 -23.08 25.66
N GLU A 59 -6.59 -23.42 26.38
CA GLU A 59 -5.92 -24.71 26.25
C GLU A 59 -6.87 -25.87 26.61
N GLY A 60 -6.84 -26.93 25.80
CA GLY A 60 -7.78 -28.05 25.91
C GLY A 60 -9.20 -27.77 25.37
N ILE A 61 -9.50 -26.53 24.97
CA ILE A 61 -10.76 -26.15 24.31
C ILE A 61 -10.52 -25.80 22.83
N LEU A 62 -9.46 -25.06 22.54
CA LEU A 62 -9.06 -24.63 21.20
C LEU A 62 -7.59 -24.97 20.98
N ASP A 63 -7.25 -25.53 19.82
CA ASP A 63 -5.90 -25.99 19.55
C ASP A 63 -4.88 -24.84 19.40
N PRO A 64 -3.61 -25.05 19.80
CA PRO A 64 -2.49 -24.15 19.56
C PRO A 64 -2.18 -23.99 18.04
N PRO A 65 -1.32 -23.03 17.61
CA PRO A 65 -0.42 -22.18 18.41
C PRO A 65 -1.11 -21.00 19.11
N TYR A 66 -0.46 -20.52 20.18
CA TYR A 66 -0.86 -19.35 20.95
C TYR A 66 0.25 -18.30 20.95
N TYR A 67 -0.14 -17.05 20.94
CA TYR A 67 0.74 -15.91 20.82
C TYR A 67 0.37 -14.78 21.80
N GLU A 68 1.34 -13.90 22.03
CA GLU A 68 1.24 -12.72 22.87
C GLU A 68 1.71 -11.51 22.06
N TRP A 69 1.02 -10.37 22.21
CA TRP A 69 1.43 -9.13 21.55
C TRP A 69 2.68 -8.55 22.20
N PHE A 70 2.72 -8.55 23.52
CA PHE A 70 3.86 -8.14 24.33
C PHE A 70 3.77 -8.85 25.68
N GLN A 71 4.89 -8.99 26.38
CA GLN A 71 4.93 -9.54 27.74
C GLN A 71 4.81 -8.39 28.75
N PHE A 72 4.33 -8.70 29.95
CA PHE A 72 4.16 -7.72 31.02
C PHE A 72 4.46 -8.30 32.40
N ASN A 73 4.90 -7.46 33.33
CA ASN A 73 5.02 -7.84 34.73
C ASN A 73 3.63 -8.01 35.38
N LYS A 74 3.56 -8.68 36.54
CA LYS A 74 2.28 -8.99 37.21
C LYS A 74 1.43 -7.74 37.50
N GLU A 75 2.08 -6.61 37.74
CA GLU A 75 1.45 -5.33 38.05
C GLU A 75 0.93 -4.60 36.79
N PHE A 76 1.29 -5.08 35.60
CA PHE A 76 0.99 -4.49 34.29
C PHE A 76 1.56 -3.09 34.09
N THR A 77 2.65 -2.76 34.77
CA THR A 77 3.34 -1.46 34.74
C THR A 77 4.59 -1.46 33.87
N GLU A 78 5.13 -2.64 33.55
CA GLU A 78 6.31 -2.81 32.71
C GLU A 78 5.98 -3.76 31.55
N TYR A 79 6.43 -3.40 30.35
CA TYR A 79 6.16 -4.13 29.12
C TYR A 79 7.47 -4.55 28.46
N THR A 80 7.56 -5.80 28.03
CA THR A 80 8.69 -6.35 27.28
C THR A 80 8.24 -6.65 25.85
N ASN A 81 9.10 -6.34 24.87
CA ASN A 81 8.84 -6.44 23.43
C ASN A 81 7.70 -5.53 22.92
N PHE A 82 7.41 -4.44 23.63
CA PHE A 82 6.31 -3.56 23.27
C PHE A 82 6.59 -2.76 21.99
N ASP A 83 7.81 -2.25 21.81
CA ASP A 83 8.15 -1.48 20.61
C ASP A 83 8.18 -2.37 19.36
N GLU A 84 8.69 -3.59 19.48
CA GLU A 84 8.68 -4.61 18.44
C GLU A 84 7.25 -5.03 18.07
N CYS A 85 6.35 -5.13 19.06
CA CYS A 85 4.93 -5.33 18.81
C CYS A 85 4.32 -4.19 17.98
N LEU A 86 4.64 -2.94 18.31
CA LEU A 86 4.11 -1.78 17.60
C LEU A 86 4.60 -1.73 16.15
N ALA A 87 5.88 -2.02 15.92
CA ALA A 87 6.47 -2.13 14.59
C ALA A 87 5.79 -3.24 13.77
N TYR A 88 5.59 -4.42 14.35
CA TYR A 88 4.91 -5.53 13.68
C TYR A 88 3.45 -5.20 13.31
N ILE A 89 2.72 -4.47 14.15
CA ILE A 89 1.38 -4.00 13.83
C ILE A 89 1.42 -2.97 12.68
N GLU A 90 2.41 -2.09 12.66
CA GLU A 90 2.64 -1.16 11.53
C GLU A 90 2.85 -1.94 10.22
N ASP A 91 3.72 -2.94 10.22
CA ASP A 91 4.00 -3.78 9.06
C ASP A 91 2.75 -4.51 8.57
N CYS A 92 1.95 -5.06 9.49
CA CYS A 92 0.67 -5.67 9.16
C CYS A 92 -0.30 -4.66 8.54
N MET A 93 -0.32 -3.43 9.05
CA MET A 93 -1.16 -2.35 8.52
C MET A 93 -0.71 -1.88 7.13
N ILE A 94 0.59 -1.88 6.85
CA ILE A 94 1.18 -1.61 5.53
C ILE A 94 0.81 -2.73 4.56
N ASN A 95 1.11 -3.98 4.92
CA ASN A 95 1.03 -5.13 4.02
C ASN A 95 -0.41 -5.56 3.67
N TYR A 96 -1.35 -5.38 4.59
CA TYR A 96 -2.73 -5.85 4.43
C TYR A 96 -3.75 -4.70 4.33
N GLY A 97 -3.28 -3.46 4.39
CA GLY A 97 -4.10 -2.25 4.36
C GLY A 97 -4.68 -1.91 2.98
N PRO A 98 -5.27 -0.72 2.83
CA PRO A 98 -5.47 0.28 3.88
C PRO A 98 -6.58 -0.11 4.87
N PHE A 99 -6.32 0.08 6.16
CA PHE A 99 -7.29 -0.15 7.23
C PHE A 99 -8.01 1.14 7.64
N ASP A 100 -9.29 1.03 7.96
CA ASP A 100 -10.05 2.15 8.54
C ASP A 100 -9.99 2.14 10.07
N GLY A 101 -9.76 0.97 10.68
CA GLY A 101 -9.86 0.83 12.13
C GLY A 101 -9.18 -0.40 12.69
N LEU A 102 -9.23 -0.50 14.01
CA LEU A 102 -8.73 -1.64 14.79
C LEU A 102 -9.86 -2.31 15.55
N LEU A 103 -9.86 -3.64 15.56
CA LEU A 103 -10.78 -4.46 16.34
C LEU A 103 -9.94 -5.30 17.29
N GLY A 104 -10.07 -5.10 18.59
CA GLY A 104 -9.26 -5.80 19.58
C GLY A 104 -10.08 -6.58 20.61
N PHE A 105 -9.56 -7.71 21.07
CA PHE A 105 -10.03 -8.40 22.28
C PHE A 105 -8.93 -8.45 23.35
N SER A 106 -9.28 -8.18 24.62
CA SER A 106 -8.35 -8.30 25.76
C SER A 106 -7.04 -7.53 25.55
N GLN A 107 -5.87 -8.19 25.51
CA GLN A 107 -4.59 -7.55 25.18
C GLN A 107 -4.62 -6.82 23.82
N GLY A 108 -5.23 -7.40 22.80
CA GLY A 108 -5.44 -6.72 21.52
C GLY A 108 -6.39 -5.53 21.61
N ALA A 109 -7.34 -5.54 22.56
CA ALA A 109 -8.21 -4.39 22.85
C ALA A 109 -7.46 -3.26 23.56
N ILE A 110 -6.54 -3.59 24.47
CA ILE A 110 -5.65 -2.62 25.13
C ILE A 110 -4.79 -1.89 24.09
N LEU A 111 -4.17 -2.64 23.16
CA LEU A 111 -3.43 -2.06 22.03
C LEU A 111 -4.33 -1.21 21.14
N SER A 112 -5.45 -1.76 20.68
CA SER A 112 -6.39 -1.03 19.80
C SER A 112 -6.85 0.30 20.41
N ALA A 113 -7.05 0.34 21.72
CA ALA A 113 -7.44 1.55 22.42
C ALA A 113 -6.30 2.58 22.56
N ALA A 114 -5.06 2.14 22.74
CA ALA A 114 -3.91 3.03 22.91
C ALA A 114 -3.38 3.62 21.59
N LEU A 115 -3.38 2.81 20.53
CA LEU A 115 -2.71 3.09 19.27
C LEU A 115 -3.13 4.41 18.59
N PRO A 116 -4.41 4.84 18.58
CA PRO A 116 -4.78 6.13 17.98
C PRO A 116 -4.12 7.34 18.66
N GLY A 117 -4.00 7.32 20.00
CA GLY A 117 -3.33 8.38 20.73
C GLY A 117 -1.82 8.35 20.53
N LEU A 118 -1.21 7.15 20.59
CA LEU A 118 0.21 6.96 20.29
C LEU A 118 0.57 7.43 18.88
N GLN A 119 -0.28 7.13 17.89
CA GLN A 119 -0.13 7.61 16.51
C GLN A 119 -0.22 9.13 16.44
N LYS A 120 -1.21 9.75 17.10
CA LYS A 120 -1.35 11.22 17.15
C LYS A 120 -0.13 11.91 17.78
N LYS A 121 0.59 11.22 18.68
CA LYS A 121 1.81 11.71 19.34
C LYS A 121 3.10 11.34 18.59
N GLY A 122 3.02 10.65 17.45
CA GLY A 122 4.20 10.23 16.69
C GLY A 122 5.05 9.17 17.42
N VAL A 123 4.40 8.28 18.18
CA VAL A 123 5.07 7.20 18.94
C VAL A 123 5.00 5.87 18.20
N ALA A 124 3.91 5.60 17.50
CA ALA A 124 3.65 4.33 16.82
C ALA A 124 2.84 4.57 15.54
N LEU A 125 2.90 3.65 14.58
CA LEU A 125 2.04 3.67 13.38
C LEU A 125 2.16 4.97 12.55
N MET A 126 3.38 5.51 12.45
CA MET A 126 3.66 6.76 11.73
C MET A 126 3.61 6.58 10.20
N ASN A 127 3.86 5.37 9.71
CA ASN A 127 3.95 5.07 8.28
C ASN A 127 2.63 4.59 7.67
N VAL A 128 1.54 4.59 8.45
CA VAL A 128 0.23 4.12 8.00
C VAL A 128 -0.84 5.21 8.13
N PRO A 129 -1.95 5.12 7.37
CA PRO A 129 -3.04 6.06 7.50
C PRO A 129 -3.57 6.16 8.93
N LYS A 130 -4.13 7.32 9.27
CA LYS A 130 -4.72 7.57 10.59
C LYS A 130 -5.79 6.51 10.91
N ILE A 131 -5.73 5.95 12.12
CA ILE A 131 -6.80 5.06 12.63
C ILE A 131 -8.09 5.87 12.83
N ARG A 132 -9.19 5.44 12.20
CA ARG A 132 -10.45 6.20 12.16
C ARG A 132 -11.53 5.63 13.04
N PHE A 133 -11.55 4.32 13.30
CA PHE A 133 -12.62 3.65 14.04
C PHE A 133 -12.06 2.55 14.94
N LEU A 134 -12.74 2.29 16.06
CA LEU A 134 -12.35 1.22 16.98
C LEU A 134 -13.54 0.34 17.36
N ILE A 135 -13.27 -0.96 17.47
CA ILE A 135 -14.15 -1.94 18.11
C ILE A 135 -13.35 -2.61 19.23
N ILE A 136 -13.69 -2.30 20.48
CA ILE A 136 -12.94 -2.71 21.67
C ILE A 136 -13.76 -3.75 22.44
N ILE A 137 -13.22 -4.94 22.66
CA ILE A 137 -13.89 -6.02 23.40
C ILE A 137 -13.06 -6.36 24.65
N GLY A 138 -13.57 -6.01 25.83
CA GLY A 138 -12.84 -6.23 27.09
C GLY A 138 -11.48 -5.50 27.12
N GLY A 139 -11.47 -4.19 26.85
CA GLY A 139 -10.25 -3.37 26.88
C GLY A 139 -9.91 -2.82 28.26
N ALA A 140 -8.68 -2.30 28.39
CA ALA A 140 -8.19 -1.56 29.54
C ALA A 140 -7.15 -0.52 29.09
N THR A 141 -6.76 0.39 29.99
CA THR A 141 -5.67 1.33 29.73
C THR A 141 -4.30 0.68 29.95
N LEU A 142 -3.30 1.11 29.18
CA LEU A 142 -1.90 0.96 29.57
C LEU A 142 -1.66 1.73 30.89
N LYS A 143 -0.82 1.17 31.77
CA LYS A 143 -0.54 1.71 33.11
C LYS A 143 0.81 2.39 33.24
N GLU A 144 1.77 2.14 32.34
CA GLU A 144 3.03 2.89 32.35
C GLU A 144 2.71 4.39 32.15
N PRO A 145 3.04 5.27 33.12
CA PRO A 145 2.52 6.63 33.13
C PRO A 145 2.82 7.46 31.88
N SER A 146 4.04 7.38 31.33
CA SER A 146 4.41 8.17 30.15
C SER A 146 3.66 7.71 28.91
N LEU A 147 3.50 6.40 28.75
CA LEU A 147 2.79 5.79 27.65
C LEU A 147 1.29 6.02 27.76
N ALA A 148 0.72 5.93 28.96
CA ALA A 148 -0.67 6.23 29.23
C ALA A 148 -1.02 7.70 28.91
N GLU A 149 -0.14 8.65 29.31
CA GLU A 149 -0.31 10.05 28.98
C GLU A 149 -0.34 10.26 27.45
N LYS A 150 0.61 9.67 26.72
CA LYS A 150 0.67 9.78 25.26
C LYS A 150 -0.52 9.11 24.57
N ALA A 151 -0.99 7.98 25.08
CA ALA A 151 -2.08 7.19 24.51
C ALA A 151 -3.47 7.81 24.73
N TYR A 152 -3.70 8.46 25.88
CA TYR A 152 -5.05 8.82 26.31
C TYR A 152 -5.28 10.33 26.53
N PHE A 153 -4.24 11.18 26.39
CA PHE A 153 -4.37 12.64 26.52
C PHE A 153 -3.89 13.45 25.29
N PRO A 154 -4.75 14.31 24.69
CA PRO A 154 -6.18 14.52 25.00
C PRO A 154 -7.02 13.29 24.65
N GLN A 155 -8.31 13.30 25.03
CA GLN A 155 -9.25 12.21 24.72
C GLN A 155 -9.20 11.81 23.24
N ILE A 156 -9.40 10.52 23.00
CA ILE A 156 -9.44 9.91 21.69
C ILE A 156 -10.75 10.25 21.00
N GLU A 157 -10.65 10.94 19.87
CA GLU A 157 -11.78 11.50 19.11
C GLU A 157 -12.39 10.52 18.10
N CYS A 158 -11.72 9.41 17.80
CA CYS A 158 -12.20 8.49 16.78
C CYS A 158 -13.44 7.72 17.28
N PRO A 159 -14.49 7.54 16.43
CA PRO A 159 -15.66 6.76 16.83
C PRO A 159 -15.27 5.36 17.30
N SER A 160 -15.75 5.00 18.48
CA SER A 160 -15.44 3.71 19.10
C SER A 160 -16.71 3.04 19.63
N ILE A 161 -16.73 1.71 19.57
CA ILE A 161 -17.71 0.89 20.26
C ILE A 161 -17.01 -0.08 21.21
N HIS A 162 -17.50 -0.18 22.43
CA HIS A 162 -16.90 -0.94 23.53
C HIS A 162 -17.86 -2.02 24.01
N PHE A 163 -17.39 -3.27 24.06
CA PHE A 163 -18.11 -4.39 24.65
C PHE A 163 -17.57 -4.65 26.06
N ILE A 164 -18.45 -4.55 27.06
CA ILE A 164 -18.11 -4.75 28.48
C ILE A 164 -18.91 -5.93 29.03
N GLY A 165 -18.20 -6.91 29.59
CA GLY A 165 -18.80 -8.07 30.25
C GLY A 165 -19.21 -7.76 31.68
N GLU A 166 -20.50 -7.93 32.00
CA GLU A 166 -21.03 -7.64 33.34
C GLU A 166 -20.44 -8.54 34.43
N THR A 167 -19.99 -9.74 34.06
CA THR A 167 -19.37 -10.73 34.94
C THR A 167 -17.87 -10.91 34.66
N ASP A 168 -17.26 -9.96 33.95
CA ASP A 168 -15.82 -9.93 33.73
C ASP A 168 -15.12 -9.34 34.96
N TYR A 169 -14.83 -10.19 35.94
CA TYR A 169 -14.14 -9.78 37.17
C TYR A 169 -12.68 -9.35 36.95
N PHE A 170 -12.13 -9.54 35.74
CA PHE A 170 -10.75 -9.18 35.42
C PHE A 170 -10.66 -7.77 34.85
N LEU A 171 -11.50 -7.44 33.86
CA LEU A 171 -11.36 -6.20 33.09
C LEU A 171 -12.57 -5.27 33.13
N LYS A 172 -13.72 -5.62 33.71
CA LYS A 172 -14.91 -4.75 33.69
C LYS A 172 -14.65 -3.33 34.21
N ASP A 173 -14.04 -3.21 35.40
CA ASP A 173 -13.79 -1.90 36.01
C ASP A 173 -12.76 -1.11 35.21
N TYR A 174 -11.72 -1.79 34.69
CA TYR A 174 -10.70 -1.17 33.85
C TYR A 174 -11.25 -0.72 32.48
N GLY A 175 -12.14 -1.50 31.87
CA GLY A 175 -12.82 -1.15 30.64
C GLY A 175 -13.81 0.00 30.82
N THR A 176 -14.47 0.06 31.98
CA THR A 176 -15.33 1.20 32.34
C THR A 176 -14.52 2.48 32.53
N GLU A 177 -13.35 2.38 33.16
CA GLU A 177 -12.43 3.52 33.30
C GLU A 177 -11.89 3.98 31.95
N LEU A 178 -11.54 3.04 31.07
CA LEU A 178 -11.05 3.31 29.71
C LEU A 178 -12.02 4.20 28.91
N LEU A 179 -13.33 4.09 29.12
CA LEU A 179 -14.33 4.92 28.43
C LEU A 179 -14.07 6.42 28.60
N LYS A 180 -13.49 6.86 29.73
CA LYS A 180 -13.16 8.27 29.98
C LYS A 180 -12.07 8.80 29.06
N ALA A 181 -11.28 7.92 28.43
CA ALA A 181 -10.28 8.29 27.44
C ALA A 181 -10.89 8.60 26.08
N PHE A 182 -12.18 8.35 25.85
CA PHE A 182 -12.84 8.51 24.54
C PHE A 182 -13.87 9.62 24.54
N VAL A 183 -13.99 10.31 23.40
CA VAL A 183 -15.09 11.23 23.13
C VAL A 183 -16.30 10.43 22.64
N ASP A 184 -17.41 10.52 23.37
CA ASP A 184 -18.70 9.88 23.04
C ASP A 184 -18.62 8.39 22.61
N PRO A 185 -18.00 7.49 23.41
CA PRO A 185 -17.92 6.08 23.08
C PRO A 185 -19.31 5.42 23.09
N VAL A 186 -19.58 4.55 22.11
CA VAL A 186 -20.75 3.66 22.14
C VAL A 186 -20.42 2.47 23.04
N VAL A 187 -21.34 2.06 23.90
CA VAL A 187 -21.10 0.96 24.85
C VAL A 187 -22.19 -0.10 24.73
N ILE A 188 -21.77 -1.36 24.63
CA ILE A 188 -22.62 -2.55 24.68
C ILE A 188 -22.21 -3.37 25.88
N HIS A 189 -23.15 -3.56 26.81
CA HIS A 189 -22.96 -4.45 27.95
C HIS A 189 -23.49 -5.84 27.62
N HIS A 190 -22.78 -6.89 28.03
CA HIS A 190 -23.22 -8.28 27.86
C HIS A 190 -23.12 -9.07 29.17
N PRO A 191 -23.97 -10.10 29.41
CA PRO A 191 -24.07 -10.77 30.71
C PRO A 191 -22.91 -11.73 31.02
N LYS A 192 -21.94 -11.88 30.11
CA LYS A 192 -20.87 -12.89 30.19
C LYS A 192 -19.59 -12.29 30.80
N GLY A 193 -18.64 -13.18 31.12
CA GLY A 193 -17.33 -12.81 31.65
C GLY A 193 -16.38 -12.34 30.56
N HIS A 194 -15.08 -12.58 30.76
CA HIS A 194 -14.01 -12.17 29.85
C HIS A 194 -13.99 -13.01 28.56
N ILE A 195 -14.93 -12.75 27.65
CA ILE A 195 -15.07 -13.47 26.38
C ILE A 195 -15.44 -12.51 25.24
N VAL A 196 -15.23 -12.95 24.00
CA VAL A 196 -15.89 -12.33 22.84
C VAL A 196 -17.39 -12.63 22.89
N PRO A 197 -18.27 -11.62 23.05
CA PRO A 197 -19.69 -11.87 23.25
C PRO A 197 -20.38 -12.25 21.94
N ARG A 198 -21.49 -12.98 22.07
CA ARG A 198 -22.51 -12.97 21.00
C ARG A 198 -23.25 -11.65 21.06
N ILE A 199 -23.61 -11.11 19.89
CA ILE A 199 -24.46 -9.93 19.79
C ILE A 199 -25.91 -10.40 19.96
N ASP A 200 -26.55 -10.00 21.06
CA ASP A 200 -27.95 -10.32 21.33
C ASP A 200 -28.92 -9.38 20.58
N GLU A 201 -30.21 -9.69 20.63
CA GLU A 201 -31.25 -8.91 19.93
C GLU A 201 -31.30 -7.43 20.34
N LYS A 202 -30.90 -7.12 21.58
CA LYS A 202 -30.87 -5.74 22.10
C LYS A 202 -29.65 -4.97 21.60
N SER A 203 -28.51 -5.66 21.49
CA SER A 203 -27.22 -5.09 21.08
C SER A 203 -27.08 -4.99 19.57
N LEU A 204 -27.78 -5.85 18.81
CA LEU A 204 -27.74 -5.89 17.36
C LEU A 204 -28.08 -4.53 16.70
N PRO A 205 -29.19 -3.84 17.02
CA PRO A 205 -29.48 -2.54 16.42
C PRO A 205 -28.44 -1.47 16.76
N ILE A 206 -27.82 -1.52 17.95
CA ILE A 206 -26.75 -0.60 18.35
C ILE A 206 -25.51 -0.83 17.48
N MET A 207 -25.10 -2.10 17.33
CA MET A 207 -23.96 -2.47 16.49
C MET A 207 -24.21 -2.08 15.03
N LEU A 208 -25.37 -2.40 14.47
CA LEU A 208 -25.71 -2.06 13.09
C LEU A 208 -25.73 -0.54 12.87
N SER A 209 -26.29 0.24 13.81
CA SER A 209 -26.27 1.70 13.74
C SER A 209 -24.84 2.26 13.77
N PHE A 210 -23.97 1.70 14.61
CA PHE A 210 -22.56 2.07 14.62
C PHE A 210 -21.88 1.76 13.28
N LEU A 211 -22.08 0.55 12.74
CA LEU A 211 -21.53 0.12 11.45
C LEU A 211 -22.02 0.99 10.27
N ASP A 212 -23.31 1.31 10.24
CA ASP A 212 -23.89 2.17 9.21
C ASP A 212 -23.29 3.58 9.28
N LYS A 213 -23.11 4.13 10.49
CA LYS A 213 -22.46 5.42 10.70
C LYS A 213 -21.04 5.43 10.14
N ILE A 214 -20.20 4.45 10.51
CA ILE A 214 -18.81 4.42 10.04
C ILE A 214 -18.72 4.10 8.54
N GLN A 215 -19.63 3.28 8.00
CA GLN A 215 -19.71 3.03 6.56
C GLN A 215 -20.03 4.31 5.79
N ILE A 216 -20.97 5.14 6.26
CA ILE A 216 -21.24 6.45 5.65
C ILE A 216 -19.98 7.33 5.67
N MET A 217 -19.25 7.35 6.79
CA MET A 217 -18.01 8.14 6.91
C MET A 217 -16.91 7.68 5.96
N VAL A 218 -16.74 6.37 5.77
CA VAL A 218 -15.81 5.78 4.79
C VAL A 218 -16.18 6.19 3.37
N ASN A 219 -17.43 5.96 2.97
CA ASN A 219 -17.89 6.28 1.62
C ASN A 219 -17.87 7.80 1.33
N HIS A 220 -18.10 8.65 2.33
CA HIS A 220 -17.95 10.09 2.16
C HIS A 220 -16.49 10.49 1.89
N SER A 221 -15.54 9.96 2.68
CA SER A 221 -14.12 10.21 2.44
C SER A 221 -13.65 9.73 1.07
N GLU A 222 -14.16 8.59 0.59
CA GLU A 222 -13.85 8.11 -0.76
C GLU A 222 -14.44 9.00 -1.85
N LYS A 223 -15.70 9.41 -1.72
CA LYS A 223 -16.34 10.34 -2.66
C LYS A 223 -15.59 11.68 -2.70
N GLU A 224 -15.14 12.17 -1.56
CA GLU A 224 -14.35 13.40 -1.46
C GLU A 224 -12.96 13.22 -2.10
N ASN A 225 -12.26 12.11 -1.84
CA ASN A 225 -11.00 11.78 -2.48
C ASN A 225 -11.14 11.65 -4.01
N VAL A 226 -12.20 10.98 -4.49
CA VAL A 226 -12.53 10.88 -5.93
C VAL A 226 -12.84 12.26 -6.50
N ARG A 227 -13.57 13.12 -5.77
CA ARG A 227 -13.86 14.50 -6.18
C ARG A 227 -12.61 15.38 -6.20
N LEU A 228 -11.69 15.22 -5.25
CA LEU A 228 -10.43 15.95 -5.19
C LEU A 228 -9.52 15.50 -6.33
N ARG A 229 -9.40 14.19 -6.57
CA ARG A 229 -8.69 13.64 -7.73
C ARG A 229 -9.29 14.16 -9.03
N SER A 230 -10.61 14.14 -9.19
CA SER A 230 -11.25 14.63 -10.42
C SER A 230 -11.15 16.15 -10.60
N LYS A 231 -11.15 16.93 -9.51
CA LYS A 231 -10.84 18.37 -9.56
C LYS A 231 -9.38 18.64 -9.93
N GLN A 232 -8.43 17.89 -9.36
CA GLN A 232 -7.02 17.96 -9.73
C GLN A 232 -6.84 17.58 -11.21
N THR A 233 -7.51 16.53 -11.67
CA THR A 233 -7.55 16.14 -13.09
C THR A 233 -8.18 17.24 -13.95
N ALA A 234 -9.29 17.87 -13.55
CA ALA A 234 -9.94 18.93 -14.32
C ALA A 234 -9.11 20.23 -14.36
N GLU A 235 -8.49 20.62 -13.25
CA GLU A 235 -7.54 21.74 -13.19
C GLU A 235 -6.29 21.45 -14.02
N TYR A 236 -5.82 20.21 -14.02
CA TYR A 236 -4.75 19.72 -14.87
C TYR A 236 -5.16 19.80 -16.36
N THR A 237 -6.31 19.26 -16.75
CA THR A 237 -6.84 19.34 -18.13
C THR A 237 -6.99 20.79 -18.60
N ASN A 238 -7.47 21.69 -17.73
CA ASN A 238 -7.58 23.11 -18.02
C ASN A 238 -6.20 23.77 -18.20
N ARG A 239 -5.19 23.41 -17.40
CA ARG A 239 -3.80 23.88 -17.58
C ARG A 239 -3.18 23.37 -18.88
N ILE A 240 -3.47 22.13 -19.29
CA ILE A 240 -3.06 21.58 -20.58
C ILE A 240 -3.77 22.30 -21.74
N HIS A 241 -5.05 22.62 -21.60
CA HIS A 241 -5.81 23.37 -22.62
C HIS A 241 -5.26 24.79 -22.80
N PHE A 242 -5.04 25.53 -21.71
CA PHE A 242 -4.39 26.85 -21.74
C PHE A 242 -2.93 26.80 -22.24
N GLY A 243 -2.20 25.72 -21.93
CA GLY A 243 -0.86 25.47 -22.44
C GLY A 243 -0.84 25.19 -23.95
N ARG A 244 -1.82 24.42 -24.44
CA ARG A 244 -2.04 24.16 -25.88
C ARG A 244 -2.45 25.41 -26.63
N GLU A 245 -3.32 26.27 -26.11
CA GLU A 245 -3.67 27.55 -26.75
C GLU A 245 -2.47 28.51 -26.86
N LYS A 246 -1.58 28.54 -25.86
CA LYS A 246 -0.32 29.30 -25.91
C LYS A 246 0.71 28.71 -26.90
N GLN A 247 0.76 27.39 -27.05
CA GLN A 247 1.63 26.74 -28.06
C GLN A 247 1.05 26.82 -29.47
N GLN A 248 -0.28 26.82 -29.61
CA GLN A 248 -0.97 26.92 -30.90
C GLN A 248 -0.88 28.35 -31.45
N SER A 249 -1.01 29.37 -30.60
CA SER A 249 -0.73 30.77 -30.98
C SER A 249 0.74 31.04 -31.37
N GLN A 250 1.70 30.23 -30.90
CA GLN A 250 3.08 30.22 -31.41
C GLN A 250 3.27 29.38 -32.69
N ARG A 251 2.39 28.40 -32.98
CA ARG A 251 2.43 27.58 -34.20
C ARG A 251 1.65 28.15 -35.40
N VAL A 252 0.79 29.16 -35.24
CA VAL A 252 0.09 29.82 -36.38
C VAL A 252 1.03 30.68 -37.25
N ARG A 253 2.35 30.62 -37.04
CA ARG A 253 3.34 31.08 -38.02
C ARG A 253 4.27 29.96 -38.45
N MET A 254 3.75 28.94 -39.12
CA MET A 254 4.37 28.30 -40.27
C MET A 254 3.40 27.28 -40.88
N GLY A 255 3.60 26.97 -42.15
CA GLY A 255 2.60 26.44 -43.06
C GLY A 255 2.10 25.03 -42.75
N SER A 256 1.03 24.69 -43.47
CA SER A 256 0.41 23.38 -43.58
C SER A 256 1.44 22.27 -43.83
N GLU A 257 1.62 21.37 -42.87
CA GLU A 257 2.28 20.09 -43.05
C GLU A 257 1.43 18.96 -42.43
N VAL A 258 1.49 17.81 -43.11
CA VAL A 258 0.83 16.53 -42.81
C VAL A 258 1.01 16.13 -41.34
N PRO A 259 0.05 15.48 -40.65
CA PRO A 259 0.23 15.09 -39.26
C PRO A 259 1.42 14.13 -39.14
N VAL A 260 2.53 14.60 -38.55
CA VAL A 260 3.66 13.74 -38.24
C VAL A 260 3.31 12.94 -37.00
N GLN A 261 3.14 11.64 -37.19
CA GLN A 261 2.89 10.65 -36.15
C GLN A 261 4.01 10.70 -35.08
N ARG A 262 3.65 10.81 -33.79
CA ARG A 262 4.67 10.89 -32.72
C ARG A 262 5.25 9.51 -32.42
N LYS A 263 6.54 9.48 -32.07
CA LYS A 263 7.22 8.27 -31.62
C LYS A 263 6.67 7.81 -30.27
N PRO A 264 6.67 6.51 -29.96
CA PRO A 264 6.38 6.03 -28.62
C PRO A 264 7.40 6.61 -27.65
N ARG A 265 6.93 7.12 -26.52
CA ARG A 265 7.76 7.81 -25.52
C ARG A 265 7.81 7.01 -24.23
N PHE A 266 9.02 6.71 -23.78
CA PHE A 266 9.27 5.88 -22.61
C PHE A 266 9.99 6.65 -21.51
N LEU A 267 9.52 6.49 -20.28
CA LEU A 267 10.22 6.96 -19.10
C LEU A 267 11.25 5.91 -18.69
N CYS A 268 12.51 6.32 -18.62
CA CYS A 268 13.66 5.44 -18.44
C CYS A 268 14.17 5.49 -16.99
N LEU A 269 14.11 4.36 -16.30
CA LEU A 269 14.44 4.19 -14.88
C LEU A 269 15.77 3.43 -14.73
N HIS A 270 16.78 4.08 -14.14
CA HIS A 270 18.13 3.54 -14.00
C HIS A 270 18.26 2.42 -12.94
N GLY A 271 19.43 1.77 -12.87
CA GLY A 271 19.71 0.71 -11.91
C GLY A 271 20.02 1.19 -10.50
N PHE A 272 20.26 0.25 -9.58
CA PHE A 272 20.62 0.57 -8.19
C PHE A 272 21.94 1.35 -8.15
N ARG A 273 21.95 2.49 -7.45
CA ARG A 273 23.14 3.37 -7.30
C ARG A 273 23.73 3.80 -8.64
N THR A 274 22.91 4.19 -9.59
CA THR A 274 23.34 4.82 -10.85
C THR A 274 22.58 6.13 -11.08
N SER A 275 22.56 6.66 -12.29
CA SER A 275 21.79 7.86 -12.64
C SER A 275 21.12 7.71 -14.00
N GLY A 276 20.15 8.58 -14.29
CA GLY A 276 19.50 8.65 -15.60
C GLY A 276 20.48 8.93 -16.72
N GLU A 277 21.52 9.73 -16.46
CA GLU A 277 22.55 10.04 -17.44
C GLU A 277 23.48 8.84 -17.73
N ILE A 278 23.76 8.02 -16.73
CA ILE A 278 24.50 6.76 -16.92
C ILE A 278 23.67 5.79 -17.76
N LEU A 279 22.38 5.65 -17.45
CA LEU A 279 21.45 4.84 -18.25
C LEU A 279 21.39 5.35 -19.70
N ARG A 280 21.31 6.67 -19.91
CA ARG A 280 21.36 7.30 -21.25
C ARG A 280 22.61 6.91 -22.01
N THR A 281 23.77 7.00 -21.36
CA THR A 281 25.06 6.66 -21.97
C THR A 281 25.15 5.17 -22.34
N GLN A 282 24.61 4.29 -21.49
CA GLN A 282 24.58 2.86 -21.74
C GLN A 282 23.64 2.51 -22.90
N MET A 283 22.45 3.12 -22.95
CA MET A 283 21.45 2.94 -24.01
C MET A 283 21.83 3.59 -25.34
N GLY A 284 22.68 4.62 -25.34
CA GLY A 284 23.23 5.22 -26.56
C GLY A 284 24.05 4.26 -27.42
N LYS A 285 24.32 3.04 -26.92
CA LYS A 285 24.97 1.96 -27.66
C LYS A 285 23.99 1.11 -28.48
N TRP A 286 22.68 1.36 -28.38
CA TRP A 286 21.68 0.73 -29.23
C TRP A 286 21.78 1.24 -30.66
N PRO A 287 21.37 0.44 -31.66
CA PRO A 287 21.40 0.86 -33.05
C PRO A 287 20.59 2.13 -33.27
N GLN A 288 21.12 3.04 -34.09
CA GLN A 288 20.45 4.30 -34.43
C GLN A 288 19.05 4.06 -35.04
N THR A 289 18.88 2.95 -35.78
CA THR A 289 17.59 2.53 -36.34
C THR A 289 16.51 2.30 -35.29
N VAL A 290 16.88 1.87 -34.08
CA VAL A 290 15.97 1.73 -32.94
C VAL A 290 15.75 3.08 -32.27
N LEU A 291 16.83 3.81 -31.97
CA LEU A 291 16.78 5.12 -31.30
C LEU A 291 15.99 6.17 -32.11
N ASP A 292 15.99 6.06 -33.44
CA ASP A 292 15.20 6.92 -34.32
C ASP A 292 13.70 6.64 -34.26
N LYS A 293 13.26 5.51 -33.69
CA LYS A 293 11.84 5.13 -33.59
C LYS A 293 11.26 5.28 -32.18
N ILE A 294 12.05 5.63 -31.17
CA ILE A 294 11.60 5.75 -29.76
C ILE A 294 12.07 7.07 -29.14
N ASP A 295 11.20 7.71 -28.37
CA ASP A 295 11.55 8.86 -27.53
C ASP A 295 11.87 8.38 -26.10
N LEU A 296 13.04 8.69 -25.57
CA LEU A 296 13.49 8.23 -24.24
C LEU A 296 13.67 9.41 -23.28
N VAL A 297 12.97 9.37 -22.15
CA VAL A 297 13.06 10.36 -21.06
C VAL A 297 13.77 9.73 -19.87
N PHE A 298 15.03 10.10 -19.65
CA PHE A 298 15.84 9.58 -18.55
C PHE A 298 15.63 10.39 -17.29
N LEU A 299 15.31 9.70 -16.18
CA LEU A 299 15.12 10.29 -14.87
C LEU A 299 16.24 9.91 -13.92
N ASP A 300 16.54 10.79 -12.98
CA ASP A 300 17.27 10.46 -11.77
C ASP A 300 16.28 10.06 -10.68
N ALA A 301 16.63 9.05 -9.89
CA ALA A 301 15.84 8.66 -8.74
C ALA A 301 15.86 9.75 -7.64
N PRO A 302 14.81 9.85 -6.81
CA PRO A 302 14.68 10.95 -5.87
C PRO A 302 15.63 10.85 -4.66
N PHE A 303 16.23 9.69 -4.42
CA PHE A 303 17.10 9.45 -3.25
C PHE A 303 18.57 9.35 -3.65
N PRO A 304 19.47 10.20 -3.09
CA PRO A 304 20.91 10.02 -3.26
C PRO A 304 21.40 8.66 -2.72
N CYS A 305 22.39 8.06 -3.37
CA CYS A 305 22.93 6.78 -2.90
C CYS A 305 23.59 6.91 -1.51
N LEU A 306 23.35 5.94 -0.64
CA LEU A 306 23.92 5.92 0.73
C LEU A 306 25.18 5.06 0.85
N GLY A 307 25.58 4.39 -0.23
CA GLY A 307 26.76 3.53 -0.25
C GLY A 307 27.44 3.49 -1.61
N LYS A 308 28.44 2.62 -1.72
CA LYS A 308 29.26 2.51 -2.93
C LYS A 308 28.43 2.07 -4.14
N SER A 309 28.74 2.65 -5.29
CA SER A 309 28.22 2.20 -6.57
C SER A 309 29.20 1.27 -7.29
N GLU A 310 28.69 0.24 -7.95
CA GLU A 310 29.49 -0.67 -8.77
C GLU A 310 30.04 0.01 -10.04
N VAL A 311 29.53 1.19 -10.39
CA VAL A 311 30.02 1.97 -11.53
C VAL A 311 31.07 3.02 -11.15
N GLU A 312 31.46 3.10 -9.87
CA GLU A 312 32.55 3.96 -9.41
C GLU A 312 33.85 3.66 -10.17
N GLY A 313 34.52 4.72 -10.62
CA GLY A 313 35.75 4.62 -11.44
C GLY A 313 35.51 4.36 -12.92
N ILE A 314 34.26 4.12 -13.34
CA ILE A 314 33.86 4.05 -14.76
C ILE A 314 32.99 5.26 -15.13
N PHE A 315 32.08 5.66 -14.25
CA PHE A 315 31.20 6.82 -14.39
C PHE A 315 31.31 7.74 -13.18
N ASP A 316 31.22 9.06 -13.39
CA ASP A 316 31.27 10.04 -12.30
C ASP A 316 29.91 10.16 -11.58
N PRO A 317 29.90 10.50 -10.26
CA PRO A 317 28.68 10.79 -9.49
C PRO A 317 27.99 12.09 -9.97
N PRO A 318 26.72 12.36 -9.59
CA PRO A 318 25.94 11.74 -8.51
C PRO A 318 25.29 10.40 -8.90
N TYR A 319 25.13 9.53 -7.91
CA TYR A 319 24.34 8.31 -8.04
C TYR A 319 23.13 8.33 -7.11
N TYR A 320 22.09 7.64 -7.52
CA TYR A 320 20.79 7.65 -6.89
C TYR A 320 20.25 6.22 -6.73
N GLU A 321 19.28 6.09 -5.84
CA GLU A 321 18.54 4.87 -5.55
C GLU A 321 17.05 5.20 -5.65
N TRP A 322 16.27 4.32 -6.26
CA TRP A 322 14.81 4.48 -6.34
C TRP A 322 14.13 4.15 -5.01
N PHE A 323 14.65 3.15 -4.32
CA PHE A 323 14.23 2.76 -2.98
C PHE A 323 15.42 2.06 -2.31
N GLN A 324 15.47 2.08 -0.98
CA GLN A 324 16.47 1.32 -0.23
C GLN A 324 15.86 -0.03 0.16
N PHE A 325 16.72 -1.02 0.40
CA PHE A 325 16.34 -2.32 0.91
C PHE A 325 17.35 -2.81 1.94
N ASN A 326 16.89 -3.62 2.90
CA ASN A 326 17.79 -4.31 3.83
C ASN A 326 18.60 -5.41 3.11
N LYS A 327 19.65 -5.94 3.73
CA LYS A 327 20.56 -6.90 3.06
C LYS A 327 19.85 -8.18 2.62
N GLU A 328 18.75 -8.48 3.28
CA GLU A 328 17.92 -9.66 3.09
C GLU A 328 16.85 -9.47 1.99
N PHE A 329 16.71 -8.26 1.41
CA PHE A 329 15.66 -7.88 0.45
C PHE A 329 14.23 -8.12 0.95
N THR A 330 14.01 -8.12 2.26
CA THR A 330 12.69 -8.34 2.88
C THR A 330 11.97 -7.05 3.23
N GLU A 331 12.71 -5.94 3.33
CA GLU A 331 12.18 -4.62 3.68
C GLU A 331 12.59 -3.61 2.61
N TYR A 332 11.64 -2.77 2.19
CA TYR A 332 11.88 -1.67 1.27
C TYR A 332 11.52 -0.35 1.95
N THR A 333 12.40 0.65 1.91
CA THR A 333 12.08 2.00 2.37
C THR A 333 11.97 2.95 1.19
N ASN A 334 11.06 3.92 1.29
CA ASN A 334 10.78 4.94 0.28
C ASN A 334 10.20 4.41 -1.05
N PHE A 335 9.71 3.17 -1.09
CA PHE A 335 9.13 2.58 -2.29
C PHE A 335 7.88 3.33 -2.76
N ASP A 336 6.93 3.62 -1.86
CA ASP A 336 5.70 4.33 -2.21
C ASP A 336 5.96 5.78 -2.65
N GLU A 337 6.88 6.48 -1.97
CA GLU A 337 7.31 7.83 -2.36
C GLU A 337 7.95 7.84 -3.76
N CYS A 338 8.71 6.80 -4.07
CA CYS A 338 9.27 6.60 -5.40
C CYS A 338 8.19 6.38 -6.46
N LEU A 339 7.15 5.58 -6.18
CA LEU A 339 6.06 5.37 -7.13
C LEU A 339 5.34 6.69 -7.43
N ALA A 340 5.01 7.46 -6.38
CA ALA A 340 4.40 8.79 -6.53
C ALA A 340 5.29 9.75 -7.34
N TYR A 341 6.60 9.75 -7.08
CA TYR A 341 7.56 10.56 -7.85
C TYR A 341 7.60 10.19 -9.33
N ILE A 342 7.56 8.89 -9.66
CA ILE A 342 7.55 8.40 -11.05
C ILE A 342 6.24 8.80 -11.74
N GLU A 343 5.09 8.68 -11.05
CA GLU A 343 3.80 9.15 -11.54
C GLU A 343 3.82 10.65 -11.88
N ASP A 344 4.33 11.49 -10.96
CA ASP A 344 4.48 12.92 -11.17
C ASP A 344 5.40 13.24 -12.37
N CYS A 345 6.49 12.48 -12.53
CA CYS A 345 7.39 12.65 -13.67
C CYS A 345 6.75 12.20 -14.99
N ALA A 346 6.00 11.10 -15.00
CA ALA A 346 5.27 10.65 -16.19
C ALA A 346 4.24 11.69 -16.64
N VAL A 347 3.57 12.34 -15.68
CA VAL A 347 2.66 13.46 -15.93
C VAL A 347 3.42 14.68 -16.47
N LYS A 348 4.52 15.07 -15.83
CA LYS A 348 5.33 16.25 -16.21
C LYS A 348 5.98 16.12 -17.59
N HIS A 349 6.43 14.92 -17.95
CA HIS A 349 7.15 14.64 -19.19
C HIS A 349 6.27 14.01 -20.27
N GLY A 350 4.97 13.86 -20.00
CA GLY A 350 4.00 13.21 -20.86
C GLY A 350 3.73 13.92 -22.20
N PRO A 351 3.06 13.24 -23.14
CA PRO A 351 2.52 11.88 -23.01
C PRO A 351 3.62 10.81 -22.94
N ILE A 352 3.47 9.84 -22.03
CA ILE A 352 4.35 8.68 -21.86
C ILE A 352 3.53 7.43 -22.22
N ASP A 353 4.06 6.59 -23.09
CA ASP A 353 3.42 5.38 -23.60
C ASP A 353 3.91 4.10 -22.90
N GLY A 354 5.01 4.19 -22.14
CA GLY A 354 5.53 3.06 -21.37
C GLY A 354 6.69 3.41 -20.45
N LEU A 355 7.09 2.41 -19.65
CA LEU A 355 8.25 2.48 -18.77
C LEU A 355 9.34 1.57 -19.31
N LEU A 356 10.60 2.01 -19.21
CA LEU A 356 11.77 1.22 -19.53
C LEU A 356 12.68 1.23 -18.31
N GLY A 357 12.96 0.06 -17.75
CA GLY A 357 13.74 -0.05 -16.52
C GLY A 357 14.94 -0.97 -16.64
N PHE A 358 16.01 -0.65 -15.91
CA PHE A 358 17.13 -1.56 -15.69
C PHE A 358 17.29 -1.88 -14.19
N SER A 359 17.53 -3.15 -13.86
CA SER A 359 17.76 -3.61 -12.47
C SER A 359 16.69 -3.08 -11.50
N GLN A 360 17.03 -2.20 -10.57
CA GLN A 360 16.06 -1.58 -9.65
C GLN A 360 14.94 -0.83 -10.39
N GLY A 361 15.25 -0.13 -11.49
CA GLY A 361 14.25 0.50 -12.34
C GLY A 361 13.36 -0.50 -13.10
N ALA A 362 13.86 -1.71 -13.38
CA ALA A 362 13.07 -2.78 -14.01
C ALA A 362 12.01 -3.34 -13.04
N ILE A 363 12.37 -3.49 -11.76
CA ILE A 363 11.42 -3.86 -10.69
C ILE A 363 10.24 -2.87 -10.68
N LEU A 364 10.52 -1.57 -10.73
CA LEU A 364 9.49 -0.52 -10.76
C LEU A 364 8.67 -0.51 -12.05
N SER A 365 9.33 -0.71 -13.20
CA SER A 365 8.66 -0.78 -14.50
C SER A 365 7.70 -1.96 -14.62
N ALA A 366 7.96 -3.03 -13.86
CA ALA A 366 7.10 -4.20 -13.77
C ALA A 366 6.00 -4.05 -12.70
N ALA A 367 6.35 -3.49 -11.55
CA ALA A 367 5.41 -3.27 -10.44
C ALA A 367 4.31 -2.27 -10.79
N LEU A 368 4.61 -1.19 -11.51
CA LEU A 368 3.62 -0.14 -11.82
C LEU A 368 2.44 -0.64 -12.69
N PRO A 369 2.66 -1.38 -13.80
CA PRO A 369 1.58 -2.04 -14.53
C PRO A 369 0.96 -3.22 -13.74
N GLY A 370 1.77 -3.99 -12.98
CA GLY A 370 1.28 -5.10 -12.16
C GLY A 370 0.41 -4.69 -10.97
N LEU A 371 0.59 -3.47 -10.42
CA LEU A 371 -0.28 -2.91 -9.39
C LEU A 371 -1.65 -2.50 -9.96
N GLN A 372 -1.77 -2.34 -11.28
CA GLN A 372 -3.06 -2.24 -11.98
C GLN A 372 -3.67 -3.62 -12.27
N ALA A 373 -2.89 -4.70 -12.22
CA ALA A 373 -3.31 -6.08 -12.49
C ALA A 373 -2.76 -7.06 -11.41
N LYS A 374 -3.50 -7.20 -10.31
CA LYS A 374 -3.20 -8.06 -9.13
C LYS A 374 -2.50 -9.40 -9.46
N VAL A 375 -1.20 -9.54 -9.20
CA VAL A 375 -0.53 -10.86 -9.11
C VAL A 375 0.62 -10.81 -8.09
N GLY A 376 0.81 -11.88 -7.31
CA GLY A 376 1.86 -12.05 -6.30
C GLY A 376 2.95 -13.04 -6.73
N PHE A 377 4.10 -12.98 -6.05
CA PHE A 377 5.35 -13.65 -6.45
C PHE A 377 5.81 -14.75 -5.45
N GLY A 378 6.41 -15.84 -5.94
CA GLY A 378 7.05 -16.96 -5.24
C GLY A 378 8.25 -17.56 -6.01
N SER A 379 9.29 -17.98 -5.28
CA SER A 379 10.70 -18.16 -5.70
C SER A 379 11.13 -19.53 -6.27
N TYR A 380 12.19 -19.58 -7.10
CA TYR A 380 13.23 -20.67 -7.25
C TYR A 380 14.47 -20.17 -8.08
N GLU A 381 15.64 -20.84 -8.03
CA GLU A 381 17.01 -20.39 -8.45
C GLU A 381 17.54 -20.79 -9.87
N GLY A 382 18.56 -20.09 -10.42
CA GLY A 382 19.45 -20.58 -11.52
C GLY A 382 20.23 -19.60 -12.48
N GLU A 383 21.54 -19.38 -12.19
CA GLU A 383 22.74 -18.98 -13.00
C GLU A 383 23.01 -17.57 -13.66
N THR A 384 24.28 -17.12 -13.49
CA THR A 384 25.10 -15.96 -13.96
C THR A 384 24.56 -14.52 -13.82
N ASP A 385 23.26 -14.32 -13.98
CA ASP A 385 22.59 -13.10 -13.55
C ASP A 385 21.80 -13.48 -12.29
N PHE A 386 22.17 -12.87 -11.16
CA PHE A 386 21.58 -13.17 -9.87
C PHE A 386 20.08 -12.80 -9.81
N LEU A 387 19.59 -11.96 -10.72
CA LEU A 387 18.17 -11.63 -10.84
C LEU A 387 17.40 -12.48 -11.86
N LYS A 388 18.08 -13.30 -12.67
CA LYS A 388 17.45 -14.10 -13.73
C LYS A 388 16.25 -14.94 -13.27
N PRO A 389 16.28 -15.62 -12.10
CA PRO A 389 15.14 -16.46 -11.71
C PRO A 389 13.89 -15.63 -11.40
N TYR A 390 14.06 -14.48 -10.74
CA TYR A 390 13.00 -13.50 -10.52
C TYR A 390 12.50 -12.88 -11.85
N GLY A 391 13.40 -12.68 -12.82
CA GLY A 391 13.04 -12.22 -14.15
C GLY A 391 12.17 -13.22 -14.92
N ILE A 392 12.44 -14.53 -14.81
CA ILE A 392 11.64 -15.59 -15.45
C ILE A 392 10.25 -15.67 -14.82
N GLU A 393 10.17 -15.64 -13.50
CA GLU A 393 8.90 -15.62 -12.76
C GLU A 393 8.05 -14.41 -13.16
N LEU A 394 8.68 -13.25 -13.27
CA LEU A 394 8.02 -12.03 -13.71
C LEU A 394 7.41 -12.15 -15.11
N LEU A 395 8.01 -12.91 -16.03
CA LEU A 395 7.46 -13.10 -17.38
C LEU A 395 6.09 -13.79 -17.38
N GLU A 396 5.82 -14.68 -16.42
CA GLU A 396 4.52 -15.35 -16.29
C GLU A 396 3.38 -14.35 -15.99
N SER A 397 3.72 -13.15 -15.53
CA SER A 397 2.79 -12.07 -15.21
C SER A 397 2.36 -11.25 -16.44
N PHE A 398 3.03 -11.41 -17.59
CA PHE A 398 2.77 -10.60 -18.79
C PHE A 398 1.91 -11.35 -19.82
N VAL A 399 1.00 -10.63 -20.48
CA VAL A 399 0.05 -11.21 -21.45
C VAL A 399 0.70 -11.57 -22.80
N ASP A 400 1.67 -10.78 -23.29
CA ASP A 400 2.43 -11.03 -24.53
C ASP A 400 3.88 -10.53 -24.37
N PRO A 401 4.71 -11.19 -23.54
CA PRO A 401 6.08 -10.73 -23.30
C PRO A 401 6.97 -10.97 -24.52
N LEU A 402 7.67 -9.93 -24.98
CA LEU A 402 8.84 -10.09 -25.86
C LEU A 402 10.10 -10.24 -25.00
N VAL A 403 10.84 -11.34 -25.20
CA VAL A 403 12.07 -11.63 -24.46
C VAL A 403 13.27 -11.60 -25.41
N ILE A 404 14.23 -10.70 -25.14
CA ILE A 404 15.52 -10.63 -25.85
C ILE A 404 16.60 -11.16 -24.92
N HIS A 405 17.19 -12.31 -25.26
CA HIS A 405 18.25 -12.93 -24.47
C HIS A 405 19.63 -12.38 -24.85
N HIS A 406 20.48 -12.10 -23.85
CA HIS A 406 21.85 -11.64 -24.05
C HIS A 406 22.82 -12.31 -23.06
N PRO A 407 24.04 -12.69 -23.47
CA PRO A 407 24.91 -13.56 -22.68
C PRO A 407 25.74 -12.86 -21.59
N LYS A 408 25.76 -11.52 -21.47
CA LYS A 408 26.72 -10.82 -20.58
C LYS A 408 26.21 -10.49 -19.18
N GLY A 409 25.55 -11.46 -18.53
CA GLY A 409 25.09 -11.33 -17.13
C GLY A 409 24.20 -10.09 -16.89
N HIS A 410 24.23 -9.56 -15.67
CA HIS A 410 23.39 -8.43 -15.22
C HIS A 410 23.86 -7.07 -15.78
N THR A 411 23.78 -6.90 -17.09
CA THR A 411 24.13 -5.65 -17.78
C THR A 411 23.09 -5.29 -18.83
N ILE A 412 22.95 -3.99 -19.13
CA ILE A 412 22.10 -3.54 -20.24
C ILE A 412 22.63 -4.16 -21.55
N PRO A 413 21.80 -4.93 -22.27
CA PRO A 413 22.24 -5.63 -23.46
C PRO A 413 22.58 -4.64 -24.57
N ARG A 414 23.65 -4.95 -25.31
CA ARG A 414 23.79 -4.41 -26.67
C ARG A 414 22.92 -5.27 -27.56
N LEU A 415 22.02 -4.65 -28.31
CA LEU A 415 21.19 -5.36 -29.28
C LEU A 415 22.08 -5.83 -30.43
N ASP A 416 22.09 -7.13 -30.69
CA ASP A 416 22.62 -7.71 -31.93
C ASP A 416 21.60 -7.53 -33.07
N GLU A 417 21.90 -8.02 -34.27
CA GLU A 417 21.01 -7.85 -35.43
C GLU A 417 19.60 -8.39 -35.16
N LYS A 418 19.51 -9.58 -34.57
CA LYS A 418 18.24 -10.22 -34.23
C LYS A 418 17.48 -9.46 -33.15
N GLY A 419 18.14 -9.10 -32.04
CA GLY A 419 17.52 -8.32 -30.96
C GLY A 419 17.08 -6.93 -31.43
N SER A 420 17.78 -6.36 -32.41
CA SER A 420 17.38 -5.10 -33.05
C SER A 420 16.10 -5.27 -33.87
N GLU A 421 16.00 -6.34 -34.67
CA GLU A 421 14.79 -6.68 -35.44
C GLU A 421 13.59 -6.92 -34.51
N ASP A 422 13.78 -7.71 -33.45
CA ASP A 422 12.74 -8.01 -32.46
C ASP A 422 12.24 -6.71 -31.78
N MET A 423 13.15 -5.81 -31.39
CA MET A 423 12.80 -4.51 -30.82
C MET A 423 12.05 -3.62 -31.82
N LEU A 424 12.47 -3.59 -33.09
CA LEU A 424 11.78 -2.80 -34.12
C LEU A 424 10.35 -3.30 -34.35
N ASN A 425 10.15 -4.62 -34.39
CA ASN A 425 8.82 -5.22 -34.51
C ASN A 425 7.92 -4.87 -33.31
N PHE A 426 8.49 -4.84 -32.10
CA PHE A 426 7.78 -4.42 -30.89
C PHE A 426 7.38 -2.94 -30.91
N LEU A 427 8.30 -2.06 -31.31
CA LEU A 427 8.02 -0.62 -31.45
C LEU A 427 6.93 -0.38 -32.50
N GLU A 428 6.89 -1.16 -33.59
CA GLU A 428 5.82 -1.09 -34.58
C GLU A 428 4.46 -1.53 -34.03
N LYS A 429 4.41 -2.56 -33.17
CA LYS A 429 3.18 -2.93 -32.45
C LYS A 429 2.70 -1.78 -31.56
N ILE A 430 3.59 -1.18 -30.76
CA ILE A 430 3.25 -0.05 -29.89
C ILE A 430 2.78 1.16 -30.70
N GLN A 431 3.49 1.49 -31.79
CA GLN A 431 3.14 2.62 -32.65
C GLN A 431 1.71 2.47 -33.18
N LYS A 432 1.27 1.27 -33.57
CA LYS A 432 -0.12 1.03 -34.01
C LYS A 432 -1.13 1.35 -32.89
N VAL A 433 -0.87 0.90 -31.67
CA VAL A 433 -1.75 1.18 -30.51
C VAL A 433 -1.84 2.68 -30.23
N VAL A 434 -0.69 3.35 -30.14
CA VAL A 434 -0.62 4.82 -29.92
C VAL A 434 -1.41 5.58 -30.98
N THR A 435 -1.37 5.12 -32.23
CA THR A 435 -2.05 5.79 -33.35
C THR A 435 -3.56 5.59 -33.30
N MET A 436 -4.01 4.38 -32.98
CA MET A 436 -5.44 4.09 -32.81
C MET A 436 -6.04 4.93 -31.68
N GLU A 437 -5.35 5.05 -30.54
CA GLU A 437 -5.79 5.89 -29.42
C GLU A 437 -5.85 7.38 -29.78
N GLU A 438 -4.91 7.87 -30.58
CA GLU A 438 -4.93 9.25 -31.08
C GLU A 438 -6.10 9.50 -32.06
N GLU A 439 -6.39 8.56 -32.95
CA GLU A 439 -7.51 8.66 -33.90
C GLU A 439 -8.88 8.60 -33.20
N GLU A 440 -9.06 7.72 -32.21
CA GLU A 440 -10.28 7.67 -31.38
C GLU A 440 -10.47 8.94 -30.54
N GLY A 441 -9.38 9.48 -29.99
CA GLY A 441 -9.36 10.75 -29.28
C GLY A 441 -9.82 11.93 -30.15
N ILE A 442 -9.38 11.98 -31.41
CA ILE A 442 -9.81 13.01 -32.38
C ILE A 442 -11.29 12.87 -32.74
N CYS A 443 -11.79 11.64 -32.92
CA CYS A 443 -13.18 11.39 -33.29
C CYS A 443 -14.17 11.75 -32.16
N SER A 444 -13.75 11.63 -30.89
CA SER A 444 -14.54 12.03 -29.72
C SER A 444 -14.68 13.55 -29.55
N VAL A 445 -13.68 14.31 -29.97
CA VAL A 445 -13.68 15.79 -29.90
C VAL A 445 -14.43 16.42 -31.08
N ALA A 446 -14.53 15.73 -32.22
CA ALA A 446 -15.33 16.17 -33.35
C ALA A 446 -16.86 15.94 -33.16
N ALA A 447 -17.24 15.14 -32.16
CA ALA A 447 -18.64 14.77 -31.86
C ALA A 447 -19.25 15.54 -30.67
N SER A 448 -18.49 16.44 -30.05
CA SER A 448 -18.89 17.34 -28.95
C SER A 448 -18.85 18.80 -29.39
#